data_AF-A0A967LDJ0-F1
#
_entry.id   AF-A0A967LDJ0-F1
#
_cell.length_a   1.000
_cell.length_b   1.000
_cell.length_c   1.000
_cell.angle_alpha   90.00
_cell.angle_beta   90.00
_cell.angle_gamma   90.00
#
_symmetry.space_group_name_H-M   'P 1'
#
loop_
_entity.id
_entity.type
_entity.pdbx_description
1 polymer ?
#
loop_
_entity_poly.entity_id
_entity_poly.type
_entity_poly.pdbx_seq_one_letter_code
_entity_poly.pdbx_strand_id
1 'polypeptide(L)'
;MAGPLVITELMYHPAAFESEFVEIMNISGQIVPLAGAEVSGIGFVFETGTPALDPGGIVVLSEIDPAAFRAAYNVPAEVAVYGPCPGRLDNGGERVRLRLPETTGVAGEPDLLVAVDTVIYSDDAPWPVSADGSGNSLERVDPLAYGGEPLNWRDSSNSGGTPGIAGPPSTDWRSAFFTEAELADPAISGVYADADLDGLANALEYLLGSDLRDGGSRRQPLAEGIRVDDGIYFELSFTLRDGVTEFAADLEQSHDLLSWSDASDALTLINTTPNGDGTRTLTYRGNNPITPESTLFFRLALVEL
;
A
#
# COMPACT_ATOMS: atom_id res chain seq x y z
N MET A 1 6.22 -12.08 -25.89
CA MET A 1 7.09 -11.63 -24.79
C MET A 1 6.71 -10.19 -24.52
N ALA A 2 6.51 -9.86 -23.25
CA ALA A 2 6.34 -8.46 -22.84
C ALA A 2 7.71 -7.76 -22.89
N GLY A 3 7.71 -6.44 -23.09
CA GLY A 3 8.92 -5.62 -23.10
C GLY A 3 9.19 -4.94 -24.44
N PRO A 4 10.14 -3.99 -24.47
CA PRO A 4 11.19 -3.77 -23.45
C PRO A 4 10.74 -2.99 -22.20
N LEU A 5 9.60 -2.31 -22.27
CA LEU A 5 8.95 -1.70 -21.10
C LEU A 5 7.75 -2.55 -20.69
N VAL A 6 7.52 -2.67 -19.38
CA VAL A 6 6.41 -3.43 -18.82
C VAL A 6 5.75 -2.67 -17.67
N ILE A 7 4.46 -2.92 -17.47
CA ILE A 7 3.71 -2.41 -16.32
C ILE A 7 4.01 -3.34 -15.13
N THR A 8 4.47 -2.76 -14.03
CA THR A 8 4.91 -3.49 -12.81
C THR A 8 3.98 -3.29 -11.63
N GLU A 9 3.27 -2.17 -11.58
CA GLU A 9 2.33 -1.87 -10.50
C GLU A 9 1.12 -1.06 -11.00
N LEU A 10 -0.07 -1.37 -10.47
CA LEU A 10 -1.35 -0.72 -10.81
C LEU A 10 -2.15 -0.46 -9.54
N MET A 11 -2.40 0.80 -9.21
CA MET A 11 -3.39 1.20 -8.20
C MET A 11 -4.70 1.54 -8.92
N TYR A 12 -5.54 0.54 -9.19
CA TYR A 12 -6.76 0.72 -9.99
C TYR A 12 -7.99 1.09 -9.17
N HIS A 13 -7.99 0.78 -7.86
CA HIS A 13 -9.08 1.11 -6.95
C HIS A 13 -8.47 1.52 -5.60
N PRO A 14 -7.94 2.75 -5.49
CA PRO A 14 -7.30 3.24 -4.27
C PRO A 14 -8.31 3.34 -3.11
N ALA A 15 -7.79 3.35 -1.87
CA ALA A 15 -8.61 3.67 -0.71
C ALA A 15 -9.10 5.13 -0.76
N ALA A 16 -9.99 5.50 0.15
CA ALA A 16 -10.40 6.90 0.27
C ALA A 16 -9.17 7.80 0.53
N PHE A 17 -9.11 8.93 -0.20
CA PHE A 17 -8.02 9.92 -0.13
C PHE A 17 -6.68 9.49 -0.74
N GLU A 18 -6.59 8.28 -1.27
CA GLU A 18 -5.49 7.82 -2.13
C GLU A 18 -5.81 8.16 -3.61
N SER A 19 -4.84 7.97 -4.52
CA SER A 19 -4.91 8.28 -5.95
C SER A 19 -4.45 7.12 -6.82
N GLU A 20 -5.00 7.00 -8.02
CA GLU A 20 -4.59 5.97 -8.98
C GLU A 20 -3.19 6.26 -9.55
N PHE A 21 -2.48 5.18 -9.88
CA PHE A 21 -1.23 5.26 -10.62
C PHE A 21 -0.94 3.99 -11.43
N VAL A 22 -0.02 4.15 -12.40
CA VAL A 22 0.58 3.07 -13.17
C VAL A 22 2.10 3.18 -13.08
N GLU A 23 2.77 2.10 -12.68
CA GLU A 23 4.23 2.00 -12.71
C GLU A 23 4.71 1.26 -13.96
N ILE A 24 5.77 1.78 -14.57
CA ILE A 24 6.43 1.18 -15.74
C ILE A 24 7.91 0.98 -15.44
N MET A 25 8.41 -0.21 -15.74
CA MET A 25 9.83 -0.57 -15.64
C MET A 25 10.42 -0.89 -17.01
N ASN A 26 11.65 -0.44 -17.26
CA ASN A 26 12.48 -0.95 -18.35
C ASN A 26 13.19 -2.25 -17.92
N ILE A 27 12.66 -3.39 -18.35
CA ILE A 27 13.23 -4.72 -18.05
C ILE A 27 14.34 -5.13 -19.02
N SER A 28 14.66 -4.31 -20.02
CA SER A 28 15.68 -4.61 -21.00
C SER A 28 17.08 -4.18 -20.53
N GLY A 29 18.11 -4.73 -21.17
CA GLY A 29 19.49 -4.29 -20.95
C GLY A 29 19.87 -3.04 -21.75
N GLN A 30 18.92 -2.31 -22.33
CA GLN A 30 19.16 -1.15 -23.20
C GLN A 30 18.37 0.06 -22.74
N ILE A 31 18.85 1.26 -23.06
CA ILE A 31 18.10 2.49 -22.86
C ILE A 31 16.88 2.48 -23.80
N VAL A 32 15.69 2.75 -23.28
CA VAL A 32 14.45 2.75 -24.06
C VAL A 32 13.88 4.18 -24.15
N PRO A 33 13.69 4.73 -25.35
CA PRO A 33 13.02 6.02 -25.53
C PRO A 33 11.58 5.99 -25.02
N LEU A 34 11.21 6.97 -24.20
CA LEU A 34 9.82 7.14 -23.75
C LEU A 34 9.03 8.09 -24.65
N ALA A 35 9.69 9.00 -25.37
CA ALA A 35 9.01 9.98 -26.23
C ALA A 35 8.01 9.33 -27.20
N GLY A 36 6.75 9.76 -27.13
CA GLY A 36 5.66 9.23 -27.95
C GLY A 36 5.11 7.87 -27.51
N ALA A 37 5.66 7.25 -26.46
CA ALA A 37 5.06 6.06 -25.86
C ALA A 37 3.67 6.40 -25.31
N GLU A 38 2.74 5.46 -25.49
CA GLU A 38 1.34 5.60 -25.09
C GLU A 38 1.00 4.56 -24.03
N VAL A 39 0.28 4.98 -22.98
CA VAL A 39 -0.41 4.10 -22.03
C VAL A 39 -1.91 4.22 -22.26
N SER A 40 -2.45 3.30 -23.06
CA SER A 40 -3.89 3.22 -23.31
C SER A 40 -4.60 2.65 -22.08
N GLY A 41 -5.78 3.18 -21.73
CA GLY A 41 -6.48 2.96 -20.46
C GLY A 41 -6.61 4.31 -19.76
N ILE A 42 -5.47 4.87 -19.36
CA ILE A 42 -5.36 6.22 -18.78
C ILE A 42 -5.11 7.34 -19.80
N GLY A 43 -4.95 6.99 -21.10
CA GLY A 43 -4.82 7.95 -22.20
C GLY A 43 -3.54 8.80 -22.15
N PHE A 44 -2.51 8.33 -21.44
CA PHE A 44 -1.27 9.08 -21.25
C PHE A 44 -0.33 8.90 -22.45
N VAL A 45 0.28 9.99 -22.91
CA VAL A 45 1.31 9.98 -23.97
C VAL A 45 2.51 10.78 -23.50
N PHE A 46 3.68 10.17 -23.53
CA PHE A 46 4.93 10.85 -23.17
C PHE A 46 5.32 11.89 -24.22
N GLU A 47 5.66 13.09 -23.78
CA GLU A 47 6.03 14.19 -24.67
C GLU A 47 7.36 13.94 -25.39
N THR A 48 7.59 14.63 -26.52
CA THR A 48 8.82 14.50 -27.32
C THR A 48 10.10 14.79 -26.52
N GLY A 49 10.03 15.63 -25.49
CA GLY A 49 11.17 15.99 -24.62
C GLY A 49 11.43 15.03 -23.46
N THR A 50 10.62 13.98 -23.31
CA THR A 50 10.75 13.02 -22.20
C THR A 50 12.09 12.30 -22.28
N PRO A 51 12.90 12.29 -21.19
CA PRO A 51 14.12 11.50 -21.13
C PRO A 51 13.86 10.02 -21.43
N ALA A 52 14.85 9.37 -22.05
CA ALA A 52 14.80 7.93 -22.21
C ALA A 52 15.00 7.22 -20.86
N LEU A 53 14.44 6.03 -20.73
CA LEU A 53 14.51 5.24 -19.50
C LEU A 53 15.71 4.29 -19.55
N ASP A 54 16.61 4.39 -18.58
CA ASP A 54 17.77 3.52 -18.45
C ASP A 54 17.37 2.06 -18.15
N PRO A 55 18.26 1.08 -18.41
CA PRO A 55 18.04 -0.31 -17.99
C PRO A 55 17.68 -0.42 -16.50
N GLY A 56 16.59 -1.10 -16.18
CA GLY A 56 16.07 -1.21 -14.81
C GLY A 56 15.40 0.05 -14.26
N GLY A 57 15.37 1.15 -15.03
CA GLY A 57 14.73 2.39 -14.63
C GLY A 57 13.21 2.23 -14.49
N ILE A 58 12.64 3.02 -13.58
CA ILE A 58 11.21 3.06 -13.27
C ILE A 58 10.67 4.47 -13.51
N VAL A 59 9.43 4.53 -14.01
CA VAL A 59 8.62 5.76 -14.02
C VAL A 59 7.23 5.47 -13.50
N VAL A 60 6.61 6.47 -12.88
CA VAL A 60 5.25 6.39 -12.36
C VAL A 60 4.36 7.40 -13.09
N LEU A 61 3.16 6.99 -13.46
CA LEU A 61 2.12 7.84 -14.04
C LEU A 61 1.00 8.02 -13.01
N SER A 62 0.76 9.24 -12.55
CA SER A 62 -0.19 9.54 -11.48
C SER A 62 -1.47 10.22 -11.99
N GLU A 63 -2.61 9.92 -11.35
CA GLU A 63 -3.89 10.62 -11.59
C GLU A 63 -3.83 12.10 -11.22
N ILE A 64 -3.04 12.45 -10.21
CA ILE A 64 -2.94 13.81 -9.65
C ILE A 64 -1.63 14.50 -10.04
N ASP A 65 -1.44 15.73 -9.55
CA ASP A 65 -0.20 16.49 -9.71
C ASP A 65 1.03 15.67 -9.26
N PRO A 66 2.10 15.56 -10.07
CA PRO A 66 3.26 14.74 -9.76
C PRO A 66 4.00 15.10 -8.46
N ALA A 67 3.98 16.37 -8.03
CA ALA A 67 4.64 16.77 -6.79
C ALA A 67 3.78 16.37 -5.58
N ALA A 68 2.46 16.55 -5.67
CA ALA A 68 1.51 16.08 -4.66
C ALA A 68 1.54 14.55 -4.53
N PHE A 69 1.55 13.82 -5.65
CA PHE A 69 1.65 12.36 -5.66
C PHE A 69 2.93 11.88 -4.98
N ARG A 70 4.09 12.45 -5.36
CA ARG A 70 5.38 12.09 -4.76
C ARG A 70 5.37 12.28 -3.24
N ALA A 71 4.79 13.37 -2.75
CA ALA A 71 4.71 13.64 -1.32
C ALA A 71 3.76 12.66 -0.60
N ALA A 72 2.63 12.33 -1.21
CA ALA A 72 1.65 11.42 -0.61
C ALA A 72 2.13 9.95 -0.57
N TYR A 73 2.90 9.53 -1.57
CA TYR A 73 3.34 8.14 -1.73
C TYR A 73 4.82 7.91 -1.42
N ASN A 74 5.54 8.93 -0.91
CA ASN A 74 6.97 8.88 -0.62
C ASN A 74 7.84 8.34 -1.79
N VAL A 75 7.48 8.68 -3.03
CA VAL A 75 8.19 8.19 -4.23
C VAL A 75 9.64 8.70 -4.22
N PRO A 76 10.66 7.83 -4.44
CA PRO A 76 12.06 8.25 -4.47
C PRO A 76 12.33 9.41 -5.43
N ALA A 77 13.26 10.30 -5.05
CA ALA A 77 13.53 11.54 -5.78
C ALA A 77 14.06 11.30 -7.20
N GLU A 78 14.74 10.18 -7.40
CA GLU A 78 15.31 9.69 -8.65
C GLU A 78 14.25 9.10 -9.60
N VAL A 79 13.10 8.67 -9.08
CA VAL A 79 12.00 8.12 -9.89
C VAL A 79 11.19 9.26 -10.47
N ALA A 80 11.09 9.28 -11.80
CA ALA A 80 10.28 10.27 -12.49
C ALA A 80 8.79 9.96 -12.31
N VAL A 81 8.03 10.98 -11.91
CA VAL A 81 6.57 10.92 -11.79
C VAL A 81 6.00 11.85 -12.85
N TYR A 82 5.07 11.35 -13.66
CA TYR A 82 4.37 12.08 -14.70
C TYR A 82 2.87 12.10 -14.44
N GLY A 83 2.19 13.07 -15.02
CA GLY A 83 0.76 13.31 -14.81
C GLY A 83 0.47 14.81 -14.75
N PRO A 84 -0.76 15.21 -14.37
CA PRO A 84 -1.92 14.35 -14.14
C PRO A 84 -2.32 13.56 -15.40
N CYS A 85 -2.69 12.30 -15.23
CA CYS A 85 -3.16 11.48 -16.35
C CYS A 85 -4.52 11.99 -16.88
N PRO A 86 -4.77 11.97 -18.21
CA PRO A 86 -6.04 12.44 -18.77
C PRO A 86 -7.24 11.56 -18.42
N GLY A 87 -7.01 10.26 -18.25
CA GLY A 87 -8.00 9.25 -17.89
C GLY A 87 -7.68 8.59 -16.56
N ARG A 88 -8.60 7.74 -16.13
CA ARG A 88 -8.58 6.96 -14.90
C ARG A 88 -8.72 5.48 -15.19
N LEU A 89 -8.23 4.67 -14.27
CA LEU A 89 -8.40 3.23 -14.30
C LEU A 89 -9.85 2.85 -13.97
N ASP A 90 -10.38 1.79 -14.60
CA ASP A 90 -11.70 1.25 -14.25
C ASP A 90 -11.60 0.37 -13.00
N ASN A 91 -12.36 0.70 -11.95
CA ASN A 91 -12.39 -0.06 -10.70
C ASN A 91 -12.86 -1.51 -10.91
N GLY A 92 -13.67 -1.80 -11.94
CA GLY A 92 -14.15 -3.16 -12.24
C GLY A 92 -13.22 -3.99 -13.14
N GLY A 93 -12.06 -3.44 -13.53
CA GLY A 93 -11.16 -4.09 -14.47
C GLY A 93 -11.20 -3.52 -15.88
N GLU A 94 -10.03 -3.43 -16.50
CA GLU A 94 -9.92 -3.05 -17.90
C GLU A 94 -8.66 -3.61 -18.57
N ARG A 95 -8.45 -3.20 -19.82
CA ARG A 95 -7.22 -3.48 -20.55
C ARG A 95 -6.33 -2.24 -20.64
N VAL A 96 -5.21 -2.28 -19.94
CA VAL A 96 -4.14 -1.29 -20.06
C VAL A 96 -3.08 -1.79 -21.04
N ARG A 97 -2.62 -0.94 -21.95
CA ARG A 97 -1.54 -1.29 -22.88
C ARG A 97 -0.46 -0.24 -22.87
N LEU A 98 0.78 -0.69 -22.76
CA LEU A 98 1.94 0.14 -23.02
C LEU A 98 2.37 -0.07 -24.48
N ARG A 99 2.48 1.03 -25.23
CA ARG A 99 2.79 1.02 -26.65
C ARG A 99 3.96 1.93 -26.96
N LEU A 100 4.84 1.48 -27.85
CA LEU A 100 5.96 2.27 -28.35
C LEU A 100 5.73 2.66 -29.82
N PRO A 101 6.20 3.86 -30.24
CA PRO A 101 6.30 4.22 -31.64
C PRO A 101 7.30 3.30 -32.36
N GLU A 102 6.88 2.74 -33.49
CA GLU A 102 7.72 1.96 -34.39
C GLU A 102 7.57 2.50 -35.81
N THR A 103 8.69 2.87 -36.43
CA THR A 103 8.71 3.40 -37.79
C THR A 103 8.29 2.34 -38.80
N THR A 104 7.32 2.69 -39.64
CA THR A 104 6.79 1.81 -40.70
C THR A 104 7.81 1.43 -41.78
N GLY A 105 8.92 2.17 -41.86
CA GLY A 105 9.91 2.07 -42.93
C GLY A 105 9.45 2.69 -44.26
N VAL A 106 8.24 3.25 -44.31
CA VAL A 106 7.67 3.90 -45.49
C VAL A 106 7.81 5.42 -45.34
N ALA A 107 8.53 6.06 -46.26
CA ALA A 107 8.79 7.49 -46.21
C ALA A 107 7.48 8.29 -46.26
N GLY A 108 7.26 9.15 -45.26
CA GLY A 108 6.09 10.02 -45.17
C GLY A 108 4.89 9.43 -44.44
N GLU A 109 4.93 8.15 -44.06
CA GLU A 109 3.91 7.55 -43.20
C GLU A 109 4.25 7.80 -41.72
N PRO A 110 3.24 8.02 -40.86
CA PRO A 110 3.47 8.15 -39.42
C PRO A 110 3.97 6.84 -38.81
N ASP A 111 4.62 6.94 -37.65
CA ASP A 111 4.98 5.76 -36.84
C ASP A 111 3.72 5.01 -36.39
N LEU A 112 3.83 3.68 -36.25
CA LEU A 112 2.79 2.84 -35.66
C LEU A 112 2.99 2.76 -34.14
N LEU A 113 1.90 2.58 -33.40
CA LEU A 113 1.95 2.29 -31.98
C LEU A 113 1.83 0.78 -31.75
N VAL A 114 2.92 0.15 -31.35
CA VAL A 114 3.00 -1.30 -31.13
C VAL A 114 2.96 -1.60 -29.64
N ALA A 115 2.04 -2.46 -29.23
CA ALA A 115 1.90 -2.86 -27.83
C ALA A 115 3.09 -3.73 -27.42
N VAL A 116 3.86 -3.23 -26.46
CA VAL A 116 5.01 -3.90 -25.86
C VAL A 116 4.64 -4.62 -24.56
N ASP A 117 3.59 -4.17 -23.89
CA ASP A 117 2.99 -4.89 -22.77
C ASP A 117 1.47 -4.67 -22.72
N THR A 118 0.76 -5.60 -22.09
CA THR A 118 -0.69 -5.53 -21.92
C THR A 118 -1.09 -6.20 -20.63
N VAL A 119 -1.80 -5.45 -19.79
CA VAL A 119 -2.43 -5.95 -18.56
C VAL A 119 -3.94 -5.93 -18.77
N ILE A 120 -4.61 -7.01 -18.39
CA ILE A 120 -6.07 -7.14 -18.44
C ILE A 120 -6.52 -7.51 -17.03
N TYR A 121 -6.59 -6.52 -16.15
CA TYR A 121 -6.89 -6.76 -14.73
C TYR A 121 -8.41 -6.82 -14.50
N SER A 122 -8.79 -7.35 -13.34
CA SER A 122 -10.18 -7.44 -12.86
C SER A 122 -10.16 -7.38 -11.34
N ASP A 123 -11.28 -6.98 -10.75
CA ASP A 123 -11.62 -7.11 -9.33
C ASP A 123 -12.05 -8.55 -8.94
N ASP A 124 -12.38 -9.40 -9.92
CA ASP A 124 -12.75 -10.79 -9.69
C ASP A 124 -11.54 -11.72 -9.52
N ALA A 125 -11.70 -12.73 -8.66
CA ALA A 125 -10.75 -13.84 -8.57
C ALA A 125 -10.51 -14.49 -9.95
N PRO A 126 -9.27 -14.84 -10.31
CA PRO A 126 -8.12 -15.05 -9.43
C PRO A 126 -7.21 -13.82 -9.22
N TRP A 127 -7.67 -12.61 -9.55
CA TRP A 127 -6.92 -11.40 -9.19
C TRP A 127 -6.88 -11.17 -7.66
N PRO A 128 -5.82 -10.54 -7.15
CA PRO A 128 -5.72 -10.16 -5.74
C PRO A 128 -6.86 -9.24 -5.29
N VAL A 129 -7.54 -9.62 -4.19
CA VAL A 129 -8.78 -8.97 -3.75
C VAL A 129 -8.55 -7.72 -2.90
N SER A 130 -7.39 -7.58 -2.26
CA SER A 130 -7.11 -6.39 -1.45
C SER A 130 -6.80 -5.17 -2.34
N ALA A 131 -6.45 -5.41 -3.61
CA ALA A 131 -6.31 -4.36 -4.61
C ALA A 131 -7.64 -3.73 -5.08
N ASP A 132 -8.78 -4.32 -4.69
CA ASP A 132 -10.12 -3.81 -5.02
C ASP A 132 -10.65 -2.86 -3.93
N GLY A 133 -10.14 -1.63 -3.90
CA GLY A 133 -10.71 -0.58 -3.04
C GLY A 133 -10.30 -0.67 -1.58
N SER A 134 -9.44 -1.63 -1.22
CA SER A 134 -8.87 -1.76 0.13
C SER A 134 -7.50 -1.10 0.25
N GLY A 135 -7.09 -0.25 -0.69
CA GLY A 135 -5.85 0.55 -0.61
C GLY A 135 -4.59 -0.15 -1.08
N ASN A 136 -4.59 -1.47 -1.28
CA ASN A 136 -3.45 -2.13 -1.93
C ASN A 136 -3.49 -1.88 -3.45
N SER A 137 -2.32 -1.87 -4.06
CA SER A 137 -2.11 -1.96 -5.50
C SER A 137 -1.92 -3.41 -5.96
N LEU A 138 -2.06 -3.65 -7.26
CA LEU A 138 -1.57 -4.87 -7.90
C LEU A 138 -0.09 -4.73 -8.23
N GLU A 139 0.76 -5.58 -7.66
CA GLU A 139 2.19 -5.70 -7.99
C GLU A 139 2.48 -6.95 -8.82
N ARG A 140 3.26 -6.80 -9.88
CA ARG A 140 3.67 -7.90 -10.76
C ARG A 140 4.80 -8.71 -10.11
N VAL A 141 4.61 -10.02 -10.06
CA VAL A 141 5.55 -10.96 -9.43
C VAL A 141 6.78 -11.22 -10.30
N ASP A 142 6.58 -11.56 -11.58
CA ASP A 142 7.64 -11.72 -12.58
C ASP A 142 7.44 -10.69 -13.71
N PRO A 143 8.31 -9.64 -13.78
CA PRO A 143 8.27 -8.65 -14.85
C PRO A 143 8.47 -9.21 -16.26
N LEU A 144 9.09 -10.41 -16.40
CA LEU A 144 9.33 -11.06 -17.69
C LEU A 144 8.16 -11.92 -18.16
N ALA A 145 7.27 -12.34 -17.25
CA ALA A 145 6.07 -13.11 -17.57
C ALA A 145 5.01 -12.24 -18.26
N TYR A 146 3.87 -12.78 -18.69
CA TYR A 146 2.82 -12.00 -19.37
C TYR A 146 1.97 -11.20 -18.37
N GLY A 147 1.73 -9.92 -18.64
CA GLY A 147 0.99 -9.03 -17.73
C GLY A 147 -0.49 -9.35 -17.60
N GLY A 148 -1.08 -10.10 -18.55
CA GLY A 148 -2.48 -10.53 -18.46
C GLY A 148 -2.70 -11.86 -17.74
N GLU A 149 -1.68 -12.45 -17.11
CA GLU A 149 -1.81 -13.64 -16.26
C GLU A 149 -2.10 -13.21 -14.81
N PRO A 150 -3.32 -13.43 -14.27
CA PRO A 150 -3.67 -12.97 -12.93
C PRO A 150 -2.77 -13.54 -11.83
N LEU A 151 -2.30 -14.80 -11.98
CA LEU A 151 -1.42 -15.44 -10.99
C LEU A 151 0.00 -14.84 -10.96
N ASN A 152 0.32 -13.95 -11.90
CA ASN A 152 1.54 -13.17 -11.92
C ASN A 152 1.39 -11.83 -11.18
N TRP A 153 0.30 -11.62 -10.45
CA TRP A 153 0.04 -10.43 -9.66
C TRP A 153 -0.23 -10.81 -8.21
N ARG A 154 0.15 -9.93 -7.30
CA ARG A 154 -0.16 -9.99 -5.86
C ARG A 154 -0.64 -8.63 -5.38
N ASP A 155 -1.27 -8.61 -4.22
CA ASP A 155 -1.45 -7.37 -3.47
C ASP A 155 -0.09 -6.82 -3.06
N SER A 156 0.06 -5.50 -3.08
CA SER A 156 1.21 -4.86 -2.44
C SER A 156 1.24 -5.12 -0.95
N SER A 157 2.42 -4.99 -0.37
CA SER A 157 2.64 -5.20 1.06
C SER A 157 1.93 -4.16 1.97
N ASN A 158 1.50 -3.02 1.42
CA ASN A 158 0.96 -1.89 2.16
C ASN A 158 -0.17 -1.19 1.39
N SER A 159 -1.07 -0.54 2.13
CA SER A 159 -1.96 0.49 1.54
C SER A 159 -1.11 1.57 0.87
N GLY A 160 -1.56 2.08 -0.26
CA GLY A 160 -0.82 3.01 -1.12
C GLY A 160 0.16 2.32 -2.08
N GLY A 161 0.41 1.02 -1.96
CA GLY A 161 1.37 0.33 -2.83
C GLY A 161 2.83 0.71 -2.56
N THR A 162 3.70 0.45 -3.53
CA THR A 162 5.15 0.70 -3.47
C THR A 162 5.69 1.47 -4.69
N PRO A 163 5.04 2.55 -5.14
CA PRO A 163 5.42 3.22 -6.38
C PRO A 163 6.87 3.73 -6.35
N GLY A 164 7.64 3.31 -7.34
CA GLY A 164 9.05 3.67 -7.52
C GLY A 164 10.04 2.70 -6.87
N ILE A 165 9.58 1.60 -6.25
CA ILE A 165 10.46 0.63 -5.60
C ILE A 165 10.65 -0.60 -6.50
N ALA A 166 11.84 -0.75 -7.08
CA ALA A 166 12.16 -1.87 -7.96
C ALA A 166 12.34 -3.19 -7.19
N GLY A 167 11.61 -4.23 -7.59
CA GLY A 167 11.81 -5.61 -7.13
C GLY A 167 10.63 -6.14 -6.32
N PRO A 168 10.72 -7.37 -5.77
CA PRO A 168 9.76 -7.77 -4.74
C PRO A 168 9.81 -6.73 -3.61
N PRO A 169 8.67 -6.38 -2.97
CA PRO A 169 8.66 -5.42 -1.90
C PRO A 169 9.71 -5.86 -0.92
N SER A 170 10.50 -4.89 -0.49
CA SER A 170 11.45 -5.10 0.59
C SER A 170 10.70 -5.81 1.72
N THR A 171 11.24 -6.94 2.19
CA THR A 171 10.71 -7.61 3.40
C THR A 171 10.89 -6.74 4.65
N ASP A 172 11.58 -5.61 4.52
CA ASP A 172 11.65 -4.60 5.55
C ASP A 172 10.51 -3.60 5.35
N TRP A 173 9.43 -3.78 6.11
CA TRP A 173 8.24 -2.92 6.11
C TRP A 173 8.55 -1.42 6.27
N ARG A 174 9.71 -1.07 6.83
CA ARG A 174 10.18 0.31 6.99
C ARG A 174 10.46 1.01 5.67
N SER A 175 10.81 0.28 4.60
CA SER A 175 11.14 0.91 3.31
C SER A 175 9.97 1.66 2.67
N ALA A 176 8.73 1.41 3.10
CA ALA A 176 7.57 2.15 2.67
C ALA A 176 7.49 3.56 3.28
N PHE A 177 8.15 3.78 4.40
CA PHE A 177 8.09 5.03 5.16
C PHE A 177 9.42 5.77 5.18
N PHE A 178 10.54 5.10 4.91
CA PHE A 178 11.88 5.64 5.06
C PHE A 178 12.74 5.55 3.80
N THR A 179 13.45 6.63 3.50
CA THR A 179 14.49 6.65 2.46
C THR A 179 15.67 5.75 2.85
N GLU A 180 16.51 5.35 1.90
CA GLU A 180 17.71 4.53 2.20
C GLU A 180 18.62 5.15 3.27
N ALA A 181 18.77 6.47 3.27
CA ALA A 181 19.58 7.19 4.26
C ALA A 181 18.98 7.12 5.67
N GLU A 182 17.65 7.18 5.77
CA GLU A 182 16.93 7.10 7.05
C GLU A 182 16.82 5.65 7.54
N LEU A 183 16.72 4.68 6.64
CA LEU A 183 16.85 3.25 6.97
C LEU A 183 18.21 2.92 7.57
N ALA A 184 19.26 3.68 7.21
CA ALA A 184 20.58 3.54 7.82
C ALA A 184 20.70 4.20 9.21
N ASP A 185 19.73 5.02 9.62
CA ASP A 185 19.70 5.67 10.93
C ASP A 185 18.64 5.02 11.86
N PRO A 186 19.05 4.16 12.80
CA PRO A 186 18.11 3.48 13.70
C PRO A 186 17.45 4.43 14.71
N ALA A 187 17.93 5.66 14.88
CA ALA A 187 17.24 6.64 15.71
C ALA A 187 15.99 7.23 15.02
N ILE A 188 15.89 7.07 13.70
CA ILE A 188 14.75 7.50 12.90
C ILE A 188 13.88 6.30 12.53
N SER A 189 14.48 5.27 11.91
CA SER A 189 13.74 4.13 11.35
C SER A 189 13.75 2.88 12.25
N GLY A 190 14.35 2.93 13.43
CA GLY A 190 14.37 1.77 14.33
C GLY A 190 12.97 1.34 14.77
N VAL A 191 12.79 0.06 15.10
CA VAL A 191 11.48 -0.49 15.55
C VAL A 191 10.92 0.21 16.79
N TYR A 192 11.80 0.77 17.64
CA TYR A 192 11.46 1.53 18.84
C TYR A 192 11.65 3.05 18.68
N ALA A 193 12.06 3.52 17.50
CA ALA A 193 12.11 4.95 17.21
C ALA A 193 10.69 5.49 17.05
N ASP A 194 10.55 6.80 17.17
CA ASP A 194 9.31 7.56 17.08
C ASP A 194 9.60 8.69 16.08
N ALA A 195 9.37 8.38 14.80
CA ALA A 195 9.88 9.21 13.70
C ALA A 195 9.11 10.54 13.55
N ASP A 196 7.83 10.56 13.92
CA ASP A 196 6.96 11.73 13.84
C ASP A 196 6.75 12.44 15.19
N LEU A 197 7.30 11.88 16.28
CA LEU A 197 7.30 12.42 17.64
C LEU A 197 5.91 12.46 18.28
N ASP A 198 5.03 11.51 17.93
CA ASP A 198 3.70 11.37 18.50
C ASP A 198 3.67 10.52 19.80
N GLY A 199 4.78 9.88 20.14
CA GLY A 199 4.95 9.04 21.32
C GLY A 199 4.57 7.57 21.11
N LEU A 200 4.27 7.13 19.88
CA LEU A 200 4.23 5.73 19.49
C LEU A 200 5.56 5.32 18.84
N ALA A 201 5.90 4.05 19.01
CA ALA A 201 7.04 3.50 18.31
C ALA A 201 6.64 3.08 16.89
N ASN A 202 7.53 3.29 15.94
CA ASN A 202 7.40 2.94 14.53
C ASN A 202 6.76 1.55 14.30
N ALA A 203 7.21 0.51 15.03
CA ALA A 203 6.66 -0.84 14.86
C ALA A 203 5.20 -0.95 15.30
N LEU A 204 4.83 -0.24 16.37
CA LEU A 204 3.45 -0.22 16.86
C LEU A 204 2.56 0.58 15.91
N GLU A 205 3.04 1.69 15.38
CA GLU A 205 2.32 2.45 14.35
C GLU A 205 2.08 1.63 13.10
N TYR A 206 3.10 0.92 12.61
CA TYR A 206 2.99 0.03 11.46
C TYR A 206 1.92 -1.04 11.69
N LEU A 207 1.98 -1.73 12.84
CA LEU A 207 1.02 -2.76 13.22
C LEU A 207 -0.41 -2.20 13.33
N LEU A 208 -0.58 -1.00 13.86
CA LEU A 208 -1.88 -0.35 14.00
C LEU A 208 -2.39 0.28 12.70
N GLY A 209 -1.56 0.38 11.66
CA GLY A 209 -1.92 0.95 10.37
C GLY A 209 -1.86 2.48 10.31
N SER A 210 -1.06 3.12 11.17
CA SER A 210 -0.73 4.55 11.09
C SER A 210 0.43 4.79 10.10
N ASP A 211 0.58 6.04 9.65
CA ASP A 211 1.73 6.53 8.91
C ASP A 211 2.79 7.03 9.89
N LEU A 212 3.96 6.39 9.88
CA LEU A 212 5.10 6.67 10.76
C LEU A 212 5.68 8.09 10.60
N ARG A 213 5.22 8.87 9.62
CA ARG A 213 5.68 10.23 9.34
C ARG A 213 4.64 11.30 9.64
N ASP A 214 3.43 10.91 10.03
CA ASP A 214 2.33 11.81 10.31
C ASP A 214 1.65 11.46 11.64
N GLY A 215 1.99 12.21 12.69
CA GLY A 215 1.37 12.01 14.01
C GLY A 215 -0.12 12.33 14.04
N GLY A 216 -0.66 12.97 13.00
CA GLY A 216 -2.09 13.12 12.78
C GLY A 216 -2.80 11.84 12.32
N SER A 217 -2.05 10.87 11.79
CA SER A 217 -2.54 9.57 11.32
C SER A 217 -2.72 8.54 12.43
N ARG A 218 -2.39 8.91 13.68
CA ARG A 218 -2.45 8.03 14.85
C ARG A 218 -3.80 7.36 15.01
N ARG A 219 -3.82 6.03 15.03
CA ARG A 219 -5.02 5.22 15.25
C ARG A 219 -5.13 4.80 16.72
N GLN A 220 -5.78 5.64 17.52
CA GLN A 220 -5.94 5.39 18.95
C GLN A 220 -6.97 4.28 19.24
N PRO A 221 -6.65 3.29 20.09
CA PRO A 221 -7.64 2.34 20.59
C PRO A 221 -8.79 3.03 21.32
N LEU A 222 -10.02 2.60 21.04
CA LEU A 222 -11.23 3.10 21.69
C LEU A 222 -11.70 2.13 22.75
N ALA A 223 -11.99 2.67 23.94
CA ALA A 223 -12.48 1.93 25.10
C ALA A 223 -13.81 2.54 25.54
N GLU A 224 -14.89 1.76 25.57
CA GLU A 224 -16.22 2.27 25.92
C GLU A 224 -17.05 1.28 26.74
N GLY A 225 -18.05 1.80 27.44
CA GLY A 225 -19.02 1.02 28.20
C GLY A 225 -20.33 0.88 27.44
N ILE A 226 -20.66 -0.32 26.98
CA ILE A 226 -21.87 -0.62 26.21
C ILE A 226 -22.92 -1.30 27.09
N ARG A 227 -24.16 -0.82 27.03
CA ARG A 227 -25.29 -1.48 27.68
C ARG A 227 -25.71 -2.68 26.85
N VAL A 228 -25.62 -3.86 27.44
CA VAL A 228 -26.20 -5.12 26.93
C VAL A 228 -27.24 -5.56 27.96
N ASP A 229 -28.32 -6.23 27.54
CA ASP A 229 -29.54 -6.48 28.34
C ASP A 229 -29.39 -6.62 29.87
N ASP A 230 -28.38 -7.35 30.33
CA ASP A 230 -28.10 -7.70 31.73
C ASP A 230 -27.06 -6.81 32.45
N GLY A 231 -26.43 -5.85 31.78
CA GLY A 231 -25.39 -5.01 32.40
C GLY A 231 -24.75 -3.97 31.48
N ILE A 232 -23.72 -3.31 32.00
CA ILE A 232 -22.81 -2.51 31.17
C ILE A 232 -21.55 -3.33 31.00
N TYR A 233 -21.10 -3.55 29.77
CA TYR A 233 -19.88 -4.27 29.45
C TYR A 233 -18.85 -3.31 28.88
N PHE A 234 -17.58 -3.61 29.10
CA PHE A 234 -16.50 -2.90 28.46
C PHE A 234 -16.28 -3.44 27.04
N GLU A 235 -16.11 -2.55 26.07
CA GLU A 235 -15.65 -2.87 24.71
C GLU A 235 -14.37 -2.11 24.38
N LEU A 236 -13.40 -2.84 23.82
CA LEU A 236 -12.14 -2.32 23.31
C LEU A 236 -12.10 -2.54 21.80
N SER A 237 -11.97 -1.46 21.06
CA SER A 237 -11.76 -1.49 19.61
C SER A 237 -10.40 -0.92 19.24
N PHE A 238 -9.70 -1.59 18.33
CA PHE A 238 -8.44 -1.11 17.77
C PHE A 238 -8.24 -1.61 16.35
N THR A 239 -7.44 -0.87 15.59
CA THR A 239 -7.12 -1.17 14.20
C THR A 239 -5.85 -1.99 14.11
N LEU A 240 -5.79 -2.93 13.15
CA LEU A 240 -4.58 -3.65 12.76
C LEU A 240 -4.41 -3.58 11.25
N ARG A 241 -3.16 -3.41 10.79
CA ARG A 241 -2.77 -3.57 9.39
C ARG A 241 -2.89 -5.04 8.99
N ASP A 242 -3.50 -5.30 7.84
CA ASP A 242 -3.63 -6.64 7.29
C ASP A 242 -2.29 -7.10 6.67
N GLY A 243 -2.05 -8.41 6.67
CA GLY A 243 -0.86 -9.01 6.04
C GLY A 243 0.46 -8.86 6.81
N VAL A 244 0.47 -8.20 7.98
CA VAL A 244 1.67 -8.13 8.84
C VAL A 244 2.07 -9.53 9.33
N THR A 245 3.34 -9.89 9.17
CA THR A 245 3.87 -11.21 9.56
C THR A 245 4.99 -11.15 10.59
N GLU A 246 5.59 -9.97 10.75
CA GLU A 246 6.71 -9.67 11.62
C GLU A 246 6.26 -9.43 13.07
N PHE A 247 5.00 -9.00 13.23
CA PHE A 247 4.44 -8.60 14.51
C PHE A 247 3.04 -9.15 14.74
N ALA A 248 2.71 -9.38 16.00
CA ALA A 248 1.36 -9.61 16.49
C ALA A 248 0.97 -8.61 17.57
N ALA A 249 -0.33 -8.40 17.73
CA ALA A 249 -0.90 -7.66 18.85
C ALA A 249 -1.39 -8.63 19.92
N ASP A 250 -0.81 -8.55 21.10
CA ASP A 250 -1.28 -9.23 22.31
C ASP A 250 -2.09 -8.26 23.17
N LEU A 251 -3.25 -8.72 23.64
CA LEU A 251 -4.07 -7.98 24.58
C LEU A 251 -3.68 -8.38 25.99
N GLU A 252 -3.22 -7.41 26.77
CA GLU A 252 -2.89 -7.62 28.18
C GLU A 252 -3.83 -6.81 29.07
N GLN A 253 -4.09 -7.35 30.25
CA GLN A 253 -4.89 -6.74 31.30
C GLN A 253 -4.07 -6.52 32.58
N SER A 254 -4.49 -5.53 33.36
CA SER A 254 -3.95 -5.24 34.69
C SER A 254 -5.03 -4.74 35.65
N HIS A 255 -4.77 -4.93 36.94
CA HIS A 255 -5.58 -4.40 38.05
C HIS A 255 -4.89 -3.27 38.83
N ASP A 256 -3.60 -3.05 38.61
CA ASP A 256 -2.76 -2.13 39.39
C ASP A 256 -1.85 -1.23 38.54
N LEU A 257 -1.90 -1.36 37.20
CA LEU A 257 -1.00 -0.72 36.22
C LEU A 257 0.47 -1.15 36.29
N LEU A 258 0.80 -2.10 37.17
CA LEU A 258 2.17 -2.57 37.41
C LEU A 258 2.35 -4.00 36.90
N SER A 259 1.40 -4.87 37.23
CA SER A 259 1.39 -6.28 36.88
C SER A 259 0.46 -6.50 35.69
N TRP A 260 0.99 -7.08 34.61
CA TRP A 260 0.27 -7.32 33.37
C TRP A 260 0.21 -8.82 33.08
N SER A 261 -0.91 -9.28 32.55
CA SER A 261 -1.15 -10.66 32.15
C SER A 261 -1.99 -10.70 30.89
N ASP A 262 -1.93 -11.80 30.15
CA ASP A 262 -2.78 -12.05 28.99
C ASP A 262 -4.28 -11.85 29.31
N ALA A 263 -5.00 -11.24 28.36
CA ALA A 263 -6.42 -10.90 28.49
C ALA A 263 -7.36 -11.83 27.70
N SER A 264 -6.87 -12.92 27.08
CA SER A 264 -7.67 -13.79 26.23
C SER A 264 -8.84 -14.45 26.97
N ASP A 265 -8.68 -14.70 28.28
CA ASP A 265 -9.73 -15.28 29.12
C ASP A 265 -10.72 -14.22 29.64
N ALA A 266 -10.39 -12.93 29.53
CA ALA A 266 -11.21 -11.83 30.01
C ALA A 266 -12.01 -11.14 28.90
N LEU A 267 -11.57 -11.27 27.66
CA LEU A 267 -12.13 -10.60 26.49
C LEU A 267 -12.56 -11.61 25.42
N THR A 268 -13.70 -11.37 24.77
CA THR A 268 -14.16 -12.11 23.60
C THR A 268 -14.16 -11.20 22.38
N LEU A 269 -13.56 -11.64 21.27
CA LEU A 269 -13.69 -10.95 19.98
C LEU A 269 -15.14 -11.06 19.50
N ILE A 270 -15.83 -9.92 19.39
CA ILE A 270 -17.25 -9.88 18.97
C ILE A 270 -17.44 -9.37 17.56
N ASN A 271 -16.45 -8.66 17.00
CA ASN A 271 -16.54 -8.14 15.65
C ASN A 271 -15.15 -7.95 15.01
N THR A 272 -15.11 -8.10 13.69
CA THR A 272 -13.96 -7.74 12.84
C THR A 272 -14.50 -7.05 11.60
N THR A 273 -14.14 -5.79 11.42
CA THR A 273 -14.63 -4.94 10.31
C THR A 273 -13.45 -4.52 9.43
N PRO A 274 -13.40 -4.90 8.15
CA PRO A 274 -12.48 -4.31 7.19
C PRO A 274 -12.74 -2.81 7.05
N ASN A 275 -11.69 -2.00 7.04
CA ASN A 275 -11.80 -0.54 6.96
C ASN A 275 -11.69 -0.02 5.51
N GLY A 276 -11.25 -0.86 4.56
CA GLY A 276 -11.07 -0.48 3.15
C GLY A 276 -9.79 0.32 2.87
N ASP A 277 -8.79 0.23 3.76
CA ASP A 277 -7.49 0.92 3.67
C ASP A 277 -6.32 -0.01 4.07
N GLY A 278 -6.48 -1.32 3.82
CA GLY A 278 -5.49 -2.34 4.16
C GLY A 278 -5.43 -2.62 5.66
N THR A 279 -6.42 -2.13 6.41
CA THR A 279 -6.56 -2.36 7.84
C THR A 279 -7.93 -2.93 8.18
N ARG A 280 -8.00 -3.54 9.36
CA ARG A 280 -9.23 -4.02 9.97
C ARG A 280 -9.35 -3.55 11.40
N THR A 281 -10.57 -3.26 11.82
CA THR A 281 -10.90 -2.93 13.21
C THR A 281 -11.40 -4.18 13.93
N LEU A 282 -10.77 -4.53 15.04
CA LEU A 282 -11.18 -5.62 15.93
C LEU A 282 -11.91 -5.01 17.12
N THR A 283 -13.07 -5.56 17.48
CA THR A 283 -13.80 -5.18 18.68
C THR A 283 -13.90 -6.35 19.64
N TYR A 284 -13.32 -6.20 20.82
CA TYR A 284 -13.39 -7.14 21.92
C TYR A 284 -14.36 -6.64 22.99
N ARG A 285 -15.13 -7.55 23.58
CA ARG A 285 -16.00 -7.27 24.73
C ARG A 285 -15.51 -8.03 25.95
N GLY A 286 -15.54 -7.39 27.12
CA GLY A 286 -15.32 -8.06 28.40
C GLY A 286 -16.32 -9.17 28.65
N ASN A 287 -15.86 -10.28 29.24
CA ASN A 287 -16.71 -11.44 29.52
C ASN A 287 -17.68 -11.19 30.70
N ASN A 288 -17.45 -10.14 31.50
CA ASN A 288 -18.25 -9.79 32.66
C ASN A 288 -18.69 -8.31 32.61
N PRO A 289 -19.85 -7.97 33.17
CA PRO A 289 -20.29 -6.58 33.26
C PRO A 289 -19.38 -5.78 34.21
N ILE A 290 -19.10 -4.53 33.84
CA ILE A 290 -18.35 -3.60 34.68
C ILE A 290 -19.26 -3.00 35.76
N THR A 291 -18.68 -2.80 36.94
CA THR A 291 -19.32 -2.15 38.08
C THR A 291 -18.60 -0.84 38.40
N PRO A 292 -19.18 0.07 39.19
CA PRO A 292 -18.50 1.30 39.60
C PRO A 292 -17.19 1.08 40.38
N GLU A 293 -16.99 -0.11 40.94
CA GLU A 293 -15.75 -0.48 41.65
C GLU A 293 -14.75 -1.24 40.76
N SER A 294 -15.12 -1.57 39.53
CA SER A 294 -14.24 -2.28 38.59
C SER A 294 -13.05 -1.40 38.23
N THR A 295 -11.85 -1.86 38.54
CA THR A 295 -10.60 -1.27 38.08
C THR A 295 -9.93 -2.25 37.12
N LEU A 296 -10.05 -1.97 35.84
CA LEU A 296 -9.54 -2.80 34.75
C LEU A 296 -8.75 -1.90 33.80
N PHE A 297 -7.50 -2.27 33.56
CA PHE A 297 -6.64 -1.61 32.60
C PHE A 297 -6.31 -2.60 31.49
N PHE A 298 -6.27 -2.11 30.26
CA PHE A 298 -5.88 -2.91 29.11
C PHE A 298 -4.78 -2.19 28.35
N ARG A 299 -3.89 -2.94 27.72
CA ARG A 299 -2.94 -2.43 26.75
C ARG A 299 -2.80 -3.40 25.59
N LEU A 300 -2.41 -2.83 24.46
CA LEU A 300 -1.91 -3.59 23.32
C LEU A 300 -0.40 -3.70 23.48
N ALA A 301 0.09 -4.92 23.55
CA ALA A 301 1.51 -5.23 23.47
C ALA A 301 1.82 -5.70 22.06
N LEU A 302 2.83 -5.09 21.44
CA LEU A 302 3.38 -5.61 20.19
C LEU A 302 4.37 -6.72 20.52
N VAL A 303 4.27 -7.85 19.81
CA VAL A 303 5.14 -9.01 19.95
C VAL A 303 5.78 -9.32 18.60
N GLU A 304 7.11 -9.44 18.57
CA GLU A 304 7.86 -9.92 17.41
C GLU A 304 7.69 -11.44 17.24
N LEU A 305 7.43 -11.89 16.01
CA LEU A 305 7.16 -13.29 15.65
C LEU A 305 8.38 -14.04 15.10
#